data_AF-A0A369RZN5-F1
#
_entry.id   AF-A0A369RZN5-F1
#
_cell.length_a   1.000
_cell.length_b   1.000
_cell.length_c   1.000
_cell.angle_alpha   90.00
_cell.angle_beta   90.00
_cell.angle_gamma   90.00
#
_symmetry.space_group_name_H-M   'P 1'
#
loop_
_entity.id
_entity.type
_entity.pdbx_description
1 polymer ?
#
loop_
_entity_poly.entity_id
_entity_poly.type
_entity_poly.pdbx_seq_one_letter_code
_entity_poly.pdbx_strand_id
1 'polypeptide(L)' 'MEDKLKKELQTNTLEVVDDISGGCISSSKSYLTDSGRVFIKFNKKEHAARMFNGEMEGLLAIVNTQTIRVPKPIK' A
#
# COMPACT_ATOMS: atom_id res chain seq x y z
N MET A 1 -8.04 10.91 6.73
CA MET A 1 -7.22 9.78 6.21
C MET A 1 -6.84 10.06 4.77
N GLU A 2 -7.82 10.38 3.92
CA GLU A 2 -7.60 10.71 2.52
C GLU A 2 -6.64 11.89 2.29
N ASP A 3 -6.75 12.98 3.05
CA ASP A 3 -5.82 14.12 2.90
C ASP A 3 -4.36 13.75 3.18
N LYS A 4 -4.14 12.86 4.16
CA LYS A 4 -2.80 12.34 4.44
C LYS A 4 -2.31 11.49 3.26
N LEU A 5 -3.16 10.63 2.72
CA LEU A 5 -2.82 9.80 1.57
C LEU A 5 -2.54 10.64 0.31
N LYS A 6 -3.35 11.66 0.03
CA LYS A 6 -3.12 12.59 -1.09
C LYS A 6 -1.77 13.30 -0.96
N LYS A 7 -1.43 13.75 0.25
CA LYS A 7 -0.15 14.39 0.53
C LYS A 7 1.04 13.44 0.34
N GLU A 8 0.99 12.26 0.94
CA GLU A 8 2.10 11.28 0.85
C GLU A 8 2.28 10.74 -0.58
N LEU A 9 1.18 10.45 -1.27
CA LEU A 9 1.20 9.97 -2.66
C LEU A 9 1.38 11.10 -3.70
N GLN A 10 1.43 12.36 -3.25
CA GLN A 10 1.54 13.55 -4.11
C GLN A 10 0.49 13.58 -5.23
N THR A 11 -0.74 13.16 -4.92
CA THR A 11 -1.85 13.09 -5.88
C THR A 11 -2.97 14.06 -5.53
N ASN A 12 -3.58 14.62 -6.55
CA ASN A 12 -4.81 15.41 -6.39
C ASN A 12 -6.07 14.51 -6.37
N THR A 13 -5.98 13.34 -7.00
CA THR A 13 -7.08 12.40 -7.20
C THR A 13 -6.90 11.17 -6.31
N LEU A 14 -7.97 10.77 -5.62
CA LEU A 14 -7.99 9.57 -4.78
C LEU A 14 -9.40 8.98 -4.83
N GLU A 15 -9.68 8.18 -5.86
CA GLU A 15 -11.01 7.58 -6.07
C GLU A 15 -10.98 6.12 -5.64
N VAL A 16 -11.90 5.72 -4.76
CA VAL A 16 -12.01 4.32 -4.33
C VAL A 16 -12.47 3.49 -5.53
N VAL A 17 -11.66 2.50 -5.93
CA VAL A 17 -12.00 1.60 -7.04
C VAL A 17 -12.76 0.39 -6.52
N ASP A 18 -12.27 -0.21 -5.44
CA ASP A 18 -12.84 -1.41 -4.83
C ASP A 18 -12.58 -1.38 -3.32
N ASP A 19 -13.60 -1.74 -2.52
CA ASP A 19 -13.37 -2.23 -1.16
C ASP A 19 -12.90 -3.68 -1.27
N ILE A 20 -11.61 -3.86 -1.56
CA ILE A 20 -10.98 -5.17 -1.53
C ILE A 20 -11.03 -5.66 -0.08
N SER A 21 -11.77 -6.76 0.14
CA SER A 21 -11.95 -7.38 1.45
C SER A 21 -10.66 -7.43 2.24
N GLY A 22 -10.72 -6.97 3.49
CA GLY A 22 -9.59 -7.03 4.39
C GLY A 22 -9.19 -8.47 4.69
N GLY A 23 -7.91 -8.70 4.97
CA GLY A 23 -7.47 -9.93 5.60
C GLY A 23 -7.86 -9.94 7.09
N CYS A 24 -7.62 -11.07 7.78
CA CYS A 24 -7.97 -11.23 9.20
C CYS A 24 -7.31 -10.19 10.13
N ILE A 25 -6.17 -9.62 9.73
CA ILE A 25 -5.34 -8.75 10.57
C ILE A 25 -5.28 -7.30 10.04
N SER A 26 -5.32 -7.12 8.72
CA SER A 26 -5.18 -5.81 8.07
C SER A 26 -6.31 -5.59 7.09
N SER A 27 -6.85 -4.37 7.08
CA SER A 27 -7.79 -3.94 6.06
C SER A 27 -7.03 -3.39 4.86
N SER A 28 -7.68 -3.40 3.69
CA SER A 28 -7.10 -2.92 2.45
C SER A 28 -8.10 -2.09 1.65
N LYS A 29 -7.59 -1.18 0.82
CA LYS A 29 -8.35 -0.42 -0.17
C LYS A 29 -7.55 -0.21 -1.44
N SER A 30 -8.22 -0.15 -2.57
CA SER A 30 -7.62 0.28 -3.84
C SER A 30 -8.10 1.68 -4.20
N TYR A 31 -7.17 2.53 -4.63
CA TYR A 31 -7.48 3.87 -5.12
C TYR A 31 -6.93 4.09 -6.52
N LEU A 32 -7.70 4.79 -7.35
CA LEU A 32 -7.20 5.40 -8.58
C LEU A 32 -6.65 6.78 -8.23
N THR A 33 -5.42 7.04 -8.67
CA THR A 33 -4.72 8.31 -8.54
C THR A 33 -4.38 8.86 -9.92
N ASP A 34 -3.88 10.10 -9.98
CA ASP A 34 -3.34 10.68 -11.21
C ASP A 34 -2.17 9.87 -11.81
N SER A 35 -1.43 9.16 -10.96
CA SER A 35 -0.25 8.36 -11.32
C SER A 35 -0.57 6.87 -11.48
N GLY A 36 -1.84 6.50 -11.49
CA GLY A 36 -2.32 5.12 -11.65
C GLY A 36 -2.96 4.53 -10.38
N ARG A 37 -3.16 3.22 -10.38
CA ARG A 37 -3.83 2.51 -9.27
C ARG A 37 -2.84 2.21 -8.14
N VAL A 38 -3.22 2.52 -6.91
CA VAL A 38 -2.47 2.17 -5.69
C VAL A 38 -3.28 1.23 -4.80
N PHE A 39 -2.57 0.34 -4.09
CA PHE A 39 -3.15 -0.57 -3.11
C PHE A 39 -2.62 -0.21 -1.72
N ILE A 40 -3.52 0.04 -0.78
CA ILE A 40 -3.19 0.53 0.56
C ILE A 40 -3.61 -0.52 1.58
N LYS A 41 -2.67 -0.93 2.44
CA LYS A 41 -2.92 -1.76 3.62
C LYS A 41 -2.86 -0.90 4.86
N PHE A 42 -3.80 -1.08 5.78
CA PHE A 42 -3.82 -0.36 7.05
C PHE A 42 -4.21 -1.27 8.20
N ASN A 43 -3.60 -1.01 9.36
CA ASN A 43 -3.83 -1.75 10.59
C ASN A 43 -3.63 -0.79 11.76
N LYS A 44 -4.57 -0.78 12.72
CA LYS A 44 -4.60 0.14 13.86
C LYS A 44 -3.86 -0.38 15.10
N LYS A 45 -3.33 -1.61 15.06
CA LYS A 45 -2.58 -2.20 16.17
C LYS A 45 -1.22 -1.53 16.31
N GLU A 46 -0.77 -1.37 17.56
CA GLU A 46 0.46 -0.64 17.93
C GLU A 46 1.71 -1.09 17.15
N HIS A 47 1.86 -2.39 16.90
CA HIS A 47 3.03 -2.95 16.23
C HIS A 47 2.88 -3.11 14.71
N ALA A 48 1.81 -2.56 14.11
CA ALA A 48 1.56 -2.68 12.67
C ALA A 48 2.69 -2.08 11.82
N ALA A 49 3.32 -0.99 12.27
CA ALA A 49 4.41 -0.35 11.56
C ALA A 49 5.61 -1.31 11.36
N ARG A 50 5.99 -2.08 12.39
CA ARG A 50 7.08 -3.06 12.28
C ARG A 50 6.77 -4.13 11.23
N MET A 51 5.52 -4.60 11.20
CA MET A 51 5.06 -5.58 10.23
C MET A 51 5.11 -5.04 8.80
N PHE A 52 4.60 -3.83 8.56
CA PHE A 52 4.61 -3.21 7.23
C PHE A 52 6.02 -2.85 6.76
N ASN A 53 6.91 -2.42 7.66
CA ASN A 53 8.32 -2.21 7.32
C ASN A 53 8.98 -3.52 6.87
N GLY A 54 8.72 -4.63 7.58
CA GLY A 54 9.21 -5.94 7.17
C GLY A 54 8.68 -6.39 5.80
N GLU A 55 7.39 -6.16 5.53
CA GLU A 55 6.78 -6.45 4.23
C GLU A 55 7.41 -5.61 3.11
N MET A 56 7.64 -4.31 3.35
CA MET A 56 8.29 -3.41 2.40
C MET A 56 9.71 -3.89 2.05
N GLU A 57 10.55 -4.16 3.06
CA GLU A 57 11.92 -4.63 2.83
C GLU A 57 11.96 -5.97 2.10
N GLY A 58 11.06 -6.90 2.45
CA GLY A 58 10.93 -8.18 1.77
C GLY A 58 10.54 -8.04 0.29
N LEU A 59 9.55 -7.19 -0.01
CA LEU A 59 9.16 -6.91 -1.38
C LEU A 59 10.28 -6.23 -2.17
N LEU A 60 10.98 -5.25 -1.57
CA LEU A 60 12.15 -4.61 -2.21
C LEU A 60 13.24 -5.63 -2.53
N ALA A 61 13.54 -6.52 -1.59
CA ALA A 61 14.53 -7.58 -1.82
C ALA A 61 14.14 -8.47 -3.01
N ILE A 62 12.87 -8.88 -3.12
CA ILE A 62 12.38 -9.71 -4.24
C ILE A 62 12.36 -8.92 -5.56
N VAL A 63 11.96 -7.64 -5.57
CA VAL A 63 12.01 -6.80 -6.78
C VAL A 63 13.43 -6.73 -7.32
N ASN A 64 14.42 -6.61 -6.43
CA ASN A 64 15.83 -6.47 -6.81
C ASN A 64 16.43 -7.76 -7.40
N THR A 65 15.84 -8.94 -7.18
CA THR A 65 16.32 -10.18 -7.81
C THR A 65 15.95 -10.26 -9.29
N GLN A 66 14.95 -9.48 -9.75
CA GLN A 66 14.42 -9.51 -11.12
C GLN A 66 13.98 -10.90 -11.59
N THR A 67 13.61 -11.80 -10.67
CA THR A 67 13.26 -13.19 -10.98
C THR A 67 11.76 -13.39 -11.20
N ILE A 68 10.92 -12.72 -10.40
CA ILE A 68 9.46 -12.81 -10.47
C ILE A 68 8.84 -11.43 -10.32
N ARG A 69 7.58 -11.28 -10.79
CA ARG A 69 6.81 -10.06 -10.55
C ARG A 69 6.21 -10.07 -9.15
N VAL A 70 6.42 -8.98 -8.43
CA VAL A 70 5.78 -8.69 -7.13
C VAL A 70 5.34 -7.22 -7.10
N PRO A 71 4.43 -6.82 -6.19
CA PRO A 71 4.08 -5.42 -6.01
C PRO A 71 5.33 -4.58 -5.67
N LYS A 72 5.48 -3.43 -6.34
CA LYS A 72 6.52 -2.46 -5.99
C LYS A 72 6.01 -1.63 -4.79
N PRO A 73 6.67 -1.70 -3.62
CA PRO A 73 6.23 -0.94 -2.46
C PRO A 73 6.45 0.56 -2.68
N ILE A 74 5.54 1.35 -2.13
CA ILE A 74 5.54 2.82 -2.14
C ILE A 74 5.59 3.25 -0.68
N LYS A 75 6.42 4.26 -0.37
CA LYS A 75 6.56 4.80 0.98
C LYS A 75 5.48 5.82 1.28
#